data_AF-I0IG59-F1
#
_entry.id   AF-I0IG59-F1
#
_cell.length_a   1.000
_cell.length_b   1.000
_cell.length_c   1.000
_cell.angle_alpha   90.00
_cell.angle_beta   90.00
_cell.angle_gamma   90.00
#
_symmetry.space_group_name_H-M   'P 1'
#
loop_
_entity.id
_entity.type
_entity.pdbx_description
1 polymer ?
#
loop_
_entity_poly.entity_id
_entity_poly.type
_entity_poly.pdbx_seq_one_letter_code
_entity_poly.pdbx_strand_id
1 'polypeptide(L)'
;MPDDERKPELLKLVAGVAITLVALAVILYQVLPGSSPLTQDKWMFDLASGKLVRAPASEIAPIDGDGTFDYPGLGPGPSVVDASVFTCGDPADIRAGMTAAELEAVGARIGFLTRLTPQSKRAMEAAMRASDAQRDGDAGPDGGTGGTATTVLSALDGRRWVGELSPPAMQIRAAASQPCGDESPPKLTRPS
;
A
#
# COMPACT_ATOMS: atom_id res chain seq x y z
N MET A 1 70.26 15.33 7.53
CA MET A 1 69.37 14.49 6.70
C MET A 1 68.51 13.66 7.64
N PRO A 2 67.22 13.97 7.80
CA PRO A 2 66.27 13.00 8.32
C PRO A 2 65.10 12.74 7.36
N ASP A 3 64.85 11.46 7.17
CA ASP A 3 63.57 10.78 7.03
C ASP A 3 62.46 11.46 6.23
N ASP A 4 62.39 11.12 4.95
CA ASP A 4 61.19 11.33 4.14
C ASP A 4 60.92 10.10 3.26
N GLU A 5 60.64 8.94 3.87
CA GLU A 5 60.37 7.73 3.08
C GLU A 5 59.53 6.65 3.78
N ARG A 6 58.37 6.99 4.34
CA ARG A 6 57.32 6.00 4.70
C ARG A 6 55.90 6.59 4.58
N LYS A 7 55.38 6.78 3.37
CA LYS A 7 53.97 7.21 3.16
C LYS A 7 53.11 6.44 2.14
N PRO A 8 53.59 5.51 1.27
CA PRO A 8 52.70 4.86 0.30
C PRO A 8 51.91 3.66 0.87
N GLU A 9 52.39 3.03 1.93
CA GLU A 9 51.77 1.82 2.51
C GLU A 9 50.54 2.15 3.38
N LEU A 10 50.60 3.25 4.13
CA LEU A 10 49.53 3.68 5.04
C LEU A 10 48.28 4.15 4.27
N LEU A 11 48.47 4.73 3.08
CA LEU A 11 47.37 5.20 2.23
C LEU A 11 46.55 4.04 1.63
N LYS A 12 47.22 2.93 1.27
CA LYS A 12 46.56 1.71 0.75
C LYS A 12 45.75 1.01 1.84
N LEU A 13 46.23 1.03 3.08
CA LEU A 13 45.56 0.42 4.22
C LEU A 13 44.28 1.19 4.60
N VAL A 14 44.31 2.53 4.56
CA VAL A 14 43.13 3.38 4.83
C VAL A 14 42.06 3.24 3.75
N ALA A 15 42.46 3.15 2.47
CA ALA A 15 41.51 2.94 1.37
C ALA A 15 40.80 1.58 1.43
N GLY A 16 41.52 0.51 1.80
CA GLY A 16 40.93 -0.84 1.95
C GLY A 16 39.88 -0.92 3.07
N VAL A 17 40.15 -0.28 4.20
CA VAL A 17 39.21 -0.24 5.35
C VAL A 17 37.95 0.56 5.00
N ALA A 18 38.09 1.69 4.30
CA ALA A 18 36.94 2.50 3.88
C ALA A 18 36.00 1.73 2.93
N ILE A 19 36.55 1.00 1.95
CA ILE A 19 35.75 0.18 1.02
C ILE A 19 35.01 -0.94 1.77
N THR A 20 35.66 -1.56 2.75
CA THR A 20 35.06 -2.66 3.53
C THR A 20 33.94 -2.15 4.43
N LEU A 21 34.09 -0.97 5.05
CA LEU A 21 33.04 -0.33 5.85
C LEU A 21 31.84 0.10 5.00
N VAL A 22 32.07 0.63 3.80
CA VAL A 22 30.98 0.97 2.87
C VAL A 22 30.22 -0.29 2.42
N ALA A 23 30.93 -1.36 2.07
CA ALA A 23 30.30 -2.63 1.71
C ALA A 23 29.49 -3.22 2.88
N LEU A 24 30.03 -3.16 4.11
CA LEU A 24 29.33 -3.61 5.31
C LEU A 24 28.08 -2.77 5.59
N ALA A 25 28.14 -1.44 5.40
CA ALA A 25 26.99 -0.55 5.56
C ALA A 25 25.89 -0.84 4.52
N VAL A 26 26.26 -1.14 3.27
CA VAL A 26 25.30 -1.57 2.23
C VAL A 26 24.65 -2.90 2.58
N ILE A 27 25.43 -3.87 3.07
CA ILE A 27 24.88 -5.18 3.51
C ILE A 27 23.95 -4.98 4.70
N LEU A 28 24.35 -4.21 5.72
CA LEU A 28 23.49 -3.92 6.87
C LEU A 28 22.21 -3.20 6.45
N TYR A 29 22.27 -2.25 5.52
CA TYR A 29 21.08 -1.57 5.00
C TYR A 29 20.13 -2.51 4.25
N GLN A 30 20.64 -3.53 3.55
CA GLN A 30 19.80 -4.53 2.88
C GLN A 30 19.29 -5.65 3.79
N VAL A 31 19.96 -5.89 4.94
CA VAL A 31 19.59 -6.94 5.91
C VAL A 31 18.75 -6.38 7.06
N LEU A 32 18.73 -5.05 7.26
CA LEU A 32 17.76 -4.42 8.15
C LEU A 32 16.35 -4.74 7.63
N PRO A 33 15.47 -5.33 8.45
CA PRO A 33 14.12 -5.61 8.05
C PRO A 33 13.43 -4.27 7.77
N GLY A 34 13.35 -3.90 6.49
CA GLY A 34 12.43 -2.86 6.07
C GLY A 34 11.07 -3.20 6.66
N SER A 35 10.45 -2.25 7.36
CA SER A 35 9.14 -2.43 7.98
C SER A 35 8.22 -3.15 7.00
N SER A 36 7.78 -4.36 7.36
CA SER A 36 7.05 -5.22 6.44
C SER A 36 5.87 -4.44 5.86
N PRO A 37 5.67 -4.43 4.54
CA PRO A 37 4.58 -3.67 3.93
C PRO A 37 3.18 -4.12 4.40
N LEU A 38 3.13 -5.27 5.08
CA LEU A 38 1.95 -5.88 5.70
C LEU A 38 1.59 -5.31 7.08
N THR A 39 2.49 -4.56 7.74
CA THR A 39 2.24 -3.96 9.07
C THR A 39 1.99 -2.47 9.02
N GLN A 40 2.16 -1.85 7.85
CA GLN A 40 1.93 -0.42 7.68
C GLN A 40 0.45 -0.16 7.48
N ASP A 41 -0.05 0.92 8.06
CA ASP A 41 -1.40 1.37 7.75
C ASP A 41 -1.55 1.65 6.25
N LYS A 42 -2.81 1.63 5.81
CA LYS A 42 -3.20 1.92 4.44
C LYS A 42 -4.27 3.00 4.41
N TRP A 43 -4.38 3.64 3.26
CA TRP A 43 -5.48 4.54 2.97
C TRP A 43 -6.69 3.75 2.50
N MET A 44 -7.83 4.07 3.09
CA MET A 44 -9.16 3.67 2.66
C MET A 44 -9.99 4.91 2.38
N PHE A 45 -11.13 4.76 1.74
CA PHE A 45 -12.06 5.84 1.45
C PHE A 45 -13.48 5.39 1.77
N ASP A 46 -14.17 6.19 2.57
CA ASP A 46 -15.57 5.98 2.89
C ASP A 46 -16.44 6.59 1.78
N LEU A 47 -17.08 5.71 1.01
CA LEU A 47 -17.98 6.12 -0.08
C LEU A 47 -19.26 6.81 0.40
N ALA A 48 -19.65 6.63 1.67
CA ALA A 48 -20.84 7.27 2.24
C ALA A 48 -20.55 8.70 2.70
N SER A 49 -19.43 8.92 3.40
CA SER A 49 -19.03 10.25 3.89
C SER A 49 -18.14 11.05 2.92
N GLY A 50 -17.57 10.39 1.92
CA GLY A 50 -16.64 11.00 0.96
C GLY A 50 -15.29 11.37 1.56
N LYS A 51 -14.85 10.64 2.60
CA LYS A 51 -13.65 10.96 3.38
C LYS A 51 -12.62 9.85 3.34
N LEU A 52 -11.35 10.25 3.40
CA LEU A 52 -10.23 9.36 3.55
C LEU A 52 -10.17 8.77 4.96
N VAL A 53 -9.91 7.48 5.07
CA VAL A 53 -9.84 6.74 6.34
C VAL A 53 -8.44 6.11 6.43
N ARG A 54 -7.82 6.21 7.60
CA ARG A 54 -6.61 5.45 7.93
C ARG A 54 -7.05 4.13 8.56
N ALA A 55 -6.56 3.01 8.05
CA ALA A 55 -6.85 1.69 8.58
C ALA A 55 -5.58 0.82 8.61
N PRO A 56 -5.49 -0.16 9.51
CA PRO A 56 -4.36 -1.08 9.49
C PRO A 56 -4.38 -1.94 8.23
N ALA A 57 -3.21 -2.36 7.75
CA ALA A 57 -3.10 -3.20 6.55
C ALA A 57 -3.86 -4.53 6.65
N SER A 58 -4.14 -5.01 7.87
CA SER A 58 -4.90 -6.24 8.13
C SER A 58 -6.40 -6.13 7.84
N GLU A 59 -6.95 -4.92 7.72
CA GLU A 59 -8.37 -4.75 7.40
C GLU A 59 -8.68 -5.19 5.97
N ILE A 60 -9.82 -5.85 5.77
CA ILE A 60 -10.23 -6.34 4.45
C ILE A 60 -11.44 -5.56 3.94
N ALA A 61 -11.22 -4.73 2.93
CA ALA A 61 -12.26 -3.96 2.25
C ALA A 61 -13.33 -4.87 1.59
N PRO A 62 -14.62 -4.50 1.63
CA PRO A 62 -15.15 -3.30 2.28
C PRO A 62 -15.35 -3.46 3.80
N ILE A 63 -15.15 -2.42 4.60
CA ILE A 63 -15.42 -2.40 6.05
C ILE A 63 -16.47 -1.35 6.41
N ASP A 64 -17.01 -1.42 7.64
CA ASP A 64 -18.02 -0.48 8.12
C ASP A 64 -17.43 0.92 8.28
N GLY A 65 -18.23 1.93 7.95
CA GLY A 65 -17.87 3.35 8.06
C GLY A 65 -19.01 4.18 8.61
N ASP A 66 -19.12 5.43 8.14
CA ASP A 66 -20.17 6.36 8.57
C ASP A 66 -21.56 6.00 8.01
N GLY A 67 -21.65 4.94 7.19
CA GLY A 67 -22.91 4.45 6.65
C GLY A 67 -22.76 3.24 5.74
N THR A 68 -23.74 3.07 4.84
CA THR A 68 -23.73 2.03 3.81
C THR A 68 -23.58 2.64 2.43
N PHE A 69 -23.00 1.89 1.50
CA PHE A 69 -22.96 2.23 0.09
C PHE A 69 -23.77 1.22 -0.73
N ASP A 70 -24.60 1.72 -1.65
CA ASP A 70 -25.34 0.86 -2.58
C ASP A 70 -24.47 0.49 -3.79
N TYR A 71 -23.93 -0.72 -3.78
CA TYR A 71 -23.06 -1.22 -4.83
C TYR A 71 -23.89 -1.70 -6.01
N PRO A 72 -23.72 -1.12 -7.23
CA PRO A 72 -24.52 -1.52 -8.38
C PRO A 72 -24.39 -3.03 -8.68
N GLY A 73 -25.54 -3.71 -8.70
CA GLY A 73 -25.64 -5.16 -8.93
C GLY A 73 -25.35 -6.04 -7.72
N LEU A 74 -24.96 -5.47 -6.57
CA LEU A 74 -24.75 -6.21 -5.32
C LEU A 74 -25.65 -5.74 -4.17
N GLY A 75 -26.19 -4.53 -4.26
CA GLY A 75 -27.03 -3.93 -3.22
C GLY A 75 -26.23 -3.20 -2.13
N PRO A 76 -26.88 -2.83 -1.02
CA PRO A 76 -26.24 -2.10 0.07
C PRO A 76 -25.20 -2.95 0.80
N GLY A 77 -24.08 -2.33 1.17
CA GLY A 77 -23.04 -2.94 1.99
C GLY A 77 -22.16 -1.91 2.71
N PRO A 78 -21.11 -2.36 3.40
CA PRO A 78 -20.18 -1.46 4.09
C PRO A 78 -19.51 -0.48 3.10
N SER A 79 -19.35 0.78 3.51
CA SER A 79 -18.99 1.88 2.60
C SER A 79 -17.49 2.12 2.45
N VAL A 80 -16.65 1.59 3.35
CA VAL A 80 -15.22 1.91 3.37
C VAL A 80 -14.44 0.91 2.53
N VAL A 81 -13.75 1.40 1.50
CA VAL A 81 -12.99 0.58 0.53
C VAL A 81 -11.53 0.99 0.49
N ASP A 82 -10.65 0.13 -0.01
CA ASP A 82 -9.23 0.47 -0.15
C ASP A 82 -9.04 1.60 -1.16
N ALA A 83 -8.16 2.55 -0.87
CA ALA A 83 -7.89 3.71 -1.71
C ALA A 83 -6.40 3.81 -2.05
N SER A 84 -6.10 3.89 -3.35
CA SER A 84 -4.75 4.22 -3.81
C SER A 84 -4.60 5.72 -3.94
N VAL A 85 -3.94 6.35 -2.96
CA VAL A 85 -3.72 7.80 -2.92
C VAL A 85 -2.36 8.15 -3.50
N PHE A 86 -2.35 9.02 -4.49
CA PHE A 86 -1.16 9.50 -5.18
C PHE A 86 -0.92 10.98 -4.85
N THR A 87 0.34 11.41 -4.74
CA THR A 87 0.67 12.82 -4.51
C THR A 87 1.82 13.31 -5.38
N CYS A 88 1.71 14.58 -5.78
CA CYS A 88 2.77 15.39 -6.34
C CYS A 88 3.36 16.37 -5.30
N GLY A 89 2.74 16.48 -4.12
CA GLY A 89 3.18 17.30 -2.99
C GLY A 89 3.91 16.49 -1.90
N ASP A 90 3.86 16.98 -0.66
CA ASP A 90 4.40 16.28 0.50
C ASP A 90 3.38 15.23 1.02
N PRO A 91 3.73 13.93 1.09
CA PRO A 91 2.87 12.92 1.69
C PRO A 91 2.44 13.23 3.13
N ALA A 92 3.23 14.00 3.90
CA ALA A 92 2.93 14.35 5.29
C ALA A 92 1.72 15.31 5.41
N ASP A 93 1.32 15.97 4.33
CA ASP A 93 0.15 16.84 4.30
C ASP A 93 -1.16 16.05 4.19
N ILE A 94 -1.11 14.77 3.81
CA ILE A 94 -2.29 13.90 3.67
C ILE A 94 -2.73 13.38 5.04
N ARG A 95 -4.00 13.59 5.39
CA ARG A 95 -4.55 13.22 6.69
C ARG A 95 -5.87 12.45 6.53
N ALA A 96 -6.15 11.56 7.50
CA ALA A 96 -7.47 10.98 7.62
C ALA A 96 -8.54 12.07 7.82
N GLY A 97 -9.74 11.82 7.33
CA GLY A 97 -10.85 12.77 7.32
C GLY A 97 -10.89 13.69 6.11
N MET A 98 -9.81 13.78 5.31
CA MET A 98 -9.78 14.61 4.11
C MET A 98 -10.75 14.09 3.04
N THR A 99 -11.48 15.01 2.45
CA THR A 99 -12.28 14.80 1.24
C THR A 99 -11.38 14.78 0.01
N ALA A 100 -11.91 14.34 -1.14
CA ALA A 100 -11.17 14.39 -2.41
C ALA A 100 -10.72 15.82 -2.79
N ALA A 101 -11.55 16.83 -2.54
CA ALA A 101 -11.20 18.22 -2.81
C ALA A 101 -10.06 18.74 -1.90
N GLU A 102 -10.04 18.33 -0.63
CA GLU A 102 -8.95 18.67 0.29
C GLU A 102 -7.65 17.97 -0.08
N LEU A 103 -7.71 16.74 -0.59
CA LEU A 103 -6.53 16.07 -1.15
C LEU A 103 -5.98 16.83 -2.35
N GLU A 104 -6.83 17.26 -3.28
CA GLU A 104 -6.42 18.04 -4.44
C GLU A 104 -5.73 19.35 -4.03
N ALA A 105 -6.21 20.00 -2.97
CA ALA A 105 -5.62 21.23 -2.44
C ALA A 105 -4.18 21.07 -1.94
N VAL A 106 -3.79 19.86 -1.51
CA VAL A 106 -2.40 19.53 -1.09
C VAL A 106 -1.61 18.81 -2.19
N GLY A 107 -2.10 18.84 -3.43
CA GLY A 107 -1.45 18.18 -4.56
C GLY A 107 -1.53 16.65 -4.53
N ALA A 108 -2.50 16.10 -3.80
CA ALA A 108 -2.81 14.68 -3.74
C ALA A 108 -4.12 14.35 -4.45
N ARG A 109 -4.34 13.07 -4.78
CA ARG A 109 -5.59 12.58 -5.37
C ARG A 109 -5.79 11.11 -5.08
N ILE A 110 -7.05 10.69 -5.00
CA ILE A 110 -7.40 9.27 -5.04
C ILE A 110 -7.34 8.82 -6.50
N GLY A 111 -6.41 7.92 -6.80
CA GLY A 111 -6.26 7.37 -8.14
C GLY A 111 -7.36 6.37 -8.47
N PHE A 112 -7.58 5.41 -7.58
CA PHE A 112 -8.61 4.40 -7.73
C PHE A 112 -8.97 3.75 -6.39
N LEU A 113 -10.13 3.10 -6.38
CA LEU A 113 -10.65 2.35 -5.25
C LEU A 113 -10.60 0.86 -5.54
N THR A 114 -10.32 0.04 -4.53
CA THR A 114 -10.35 -1.42 -4.64
C THR A 114 -11.15 -2.05 -3.52
N ARG A 115 -11.77 -3.19 -3.82
CA ARG A 115 -12.37 -4.06 -2.80
C ARG A 115 -12.34 -5.50 -3.26
N LEU A 116 -12.43 -6.43 -2.31
CA LEU A 116 -12.71 -7.81 -2.62
C LEU A 116 -14.18 -7.99 -3.04
N THR A 117 -14.42 -8.95 -3.93
CA THR A 117 -15.79 -9.44 -4.11
C THR A 117 -16.30 -10.08 -2.81
N PRO A 118 -17.63 -10.14 -2.58
CA PRO A 118 -18.17 -10.76 -1.37
C PRO A 118 -17.70 -12.21 -1.16
N GLN A 119 -17.54 -12.97 -2.24
CA GLN A 119 -17.02 -14.33 -2.18
C GLN A 119 -15.55 -14.35 -1.75
N SER A 120 -14.71 -13.51 -2.37
CA SER A 120 -13.28 -13.44 -2.05
C SER A 120 -13.03 -12.93 -0.64
N LYS A 121 -13.82 -11.96 -0.16
CA LYS A 121 -13.74 -11.47 1.23
C LYS A 121 -14.01 -12.61 2.22
N ARG A 122 -15.12 -13.33 2.08
CA ARG A 122 -15.44 -14.48 2.95
C ARG A 122 -14.36 -15.56 2.93
N ALA A 123 -13.80 -15.85 1.76
CA ALA A 123 -12.72 -16.83 1.62
C ALA A 123 -11.44 -16.38 2.35
N MET A 124 -11.07 -15.10 2.21
CA MET A 124 -9.91 -14.53 2.89
C MET A 124 -10.09 -14.49 4.41
N GLU A 125 -11.27 -14.07 4.90
CA GLU A 125 -11.59 -14.09 6.33
C GLU A 125 -11.59 -15.51 6.92
N ALA A 126 -12.08 -16.50 6.18
CA ALA A 126 -11.99 -17.90 6.59
C ALA A 126 -10.53 -18.38 6.67
N ALA A 127 -9.69 -18.00 5.70
CA ALA A 127 -8.28 -18.35 5.69
C ALA A 127 -7.50 -17.70 6.84
N MET A 128 -7.80 -16.44 7.17
CA MET A 128 -7.19 -15.76 8.32
C MET A 128 -7.59 -16.44 9.64
N ARG A 129 -8.89 -16.72 9.84
CA ARG A 129 -9.37 -17.44 11.02
C ARG A 129 -8.74 -18.83 11.17
N ALA A 130 -8.58 -19.56 10.06
CA ALA A 130 -7.91 -20.85 10.06
C ALA A 130 -6.42 -20.72 10.43
N SER A 131 -5.72 -19.69 9.92
CA SER A 131 -4.32 -19.43 10.25
C SER A 131 -4.12 -19.06 11.73
N ASP A 132 -5.05 -18.29 12.31
CA ASP A 132 -5.00 -17.95 13.73
C ASP A 132 -5.25 -19.19 14.61
N ALA A 133 -6.22 -20.04 14.26
CA ALA A 133 -6.44 -21.31 14.96
C ALA A 133 -5.21 -22.24 14.92
N GLN A 134 -4.50 -22.26 13.79
CA GLN A 134 -3.28 -23.07 13.65
C GLN A 134 -2.12 -22.54 14.50
N ARG A 135 -2.00 -21.22 14.68
CA ARG A 135 -0.99 -20.61 15.57
C ARG A 135 -1.21 -20.98 17.03
N ASP A 136 -2.46 -21.14 17.45
CA ASP A 136 -2.83 -21.50 18.81
C ASP A 136 -2.68 -23.01 19.11
N GLY A 137 -2.17 -23.79 18.14
CA GLY A 137 -1.86 -25.21 18.30
C GLY A 137 -3.05 -26.15 18.07
N ASP A 138 -4.19 -25.63 17.60
CA ASP A 138 -5.38 -26.42 17.30
C ASP A 138 -5.30 -26.95 15.85
N ALA A 139 -4.52 -28.03 15.67
CA ALA A 139 -4.25 -28.64 14.37
C ALA A 139 -5.48 -29.39 13.81
N GLY A 140 -6.41 -28.63 13.22
CA GLY A 140 -7.49 -29.17 12.39
C GLY A 140 -7.02 -29.57 10.98
N PRO A 141 -7.73 -30.49 10.29
CA PRO A 141 -7.22 -31.17 9.10
C PRO A 141 -7.10 -30.27 7.86
N ASP A 142 -6.02 -30.52 7.11
CA ASP A 142 -5.63 -29.94 5.82
C ASP A 142 -6.80 -29.87 4.82
N GLY A 143 -7.19 -28.66 4.43
CA GLY A 143 -8.30 -28.47 3.51
C GLY A 143 -8.39 -27.07 2.90
N GLY A 144 -7.26 -26.45 2.57
CA GLY A 144 -7.25 -25.13 1.93
C GLY A 144 -7.49 -25.22 0.42
N THR A 145 -8.75 -25.14 -0.03
CA THR A 145 -9.06 -24.81 -1.43
C THR A 145 -8.56 -23.40 -1.72
N GLY A 146 -7.41 -23.29 -2.39
CA GLY A 146 -6.79 -22.04 -2.81
C GLY A 146 -7.58 -21.30 -3.88
N GLY A 147 -8.71 -20.70 -3.49
CA GLY A 147 -9.43 -19.76 -4.34
C GLY A 147 -8.59 -18.50 -4.55
N THR A 148 -8.41 -18.07 -5.79
CA THR A 148 -7.76 -16.80 -6.10
C THR A 148 -8.64 -15.64 -5.59
N ALA A 149 -8.08 -14.81 -4.72
CA ALA A 149 -8.75 -13.59 -4.28
C ALA A 149 -9.03 -12.72 -5.50
N THR A 150 -10.32 -12.45 -5.75
CA THR A 150 -10.77 -11.60 -6.85
C THR A 150 -11.00 -10.20 -6.31
N THR A 151 -10.14 -9.28 -6.72
CA THR A 151 -10.26 -7.85 -6.46
C THR A 151 -10.97 -7.18 -7.63
N VAL A 152 -11.86 -6.25 -7.28
CA VAL A 152 -12.47 -5.33 -8.24
C VAL A 152 -12.00 -3.91 -7.97
N LEU A 153 -11.90 -3.13 -9.04
CA LEU A 153 -11.38 -1.78 -9.06
C LEU A 153 -12.45 -0.81 -9.56
N SER A 154 -12.49 0.39 -9.00
CA SER A 154 -13.39 1.47 -9.40
C SER A 154 -12.66 2.80 -9.47
N ALA A 155 -13.26 3.76 -10.19
CA ALA A 155 -12.91 5.17 -10.04
C ALA A 155 -13.40 5.69 -8.67
N LEU A 156 -13.13 6.97 -8.38
CA LEU A 156 -13.50 7.59 -7.10
C LEU A 156 -15.01 7.54 -6.79
N ASP A 157 -15.86 7.48 -7.81
CA ASP A 157 -17.32 7.47 -7.62
C ASP A 157 -17.86 6.15 -7.04
N GLY A 158 -17.08 5.06 -7.06
CA GLY A 158 -17.51 3.73 -6.62
C GLY A 158 -18.70 3.15 -7.38
N ARG A 159 -19.11 3.73 -8.53
CA ARG A 159 -20.34 3.32 -9.25
C ARG A 159 -20.10 2.21 -10.25
N ARG A 160 -18.86 2.04 -10.70
CA ARG A 160 -18.49 0.98 -11.65
C ARG A 160 -17.33 0.17 -11.13
N TRP A 161 -17.57 -1.11 -10.86
CA TRP A 161 -16.56 -2.05 -10.39
C TRP A 161 -16.18 -3.00 -11.51
N VAL A 162 -14.90 -3.03 -11.87
CA VAL A 162 -14.36 -3.87 -12.94
C VAL A 162 -13.30 -4.81 -12.37
N GLY A 163 -13.11 -5.99 -12.98
CA GLY A 163 -12.07 -6.91 -12.53
C GLY A 163 -10.68 -6.26 -12.64
N GLU A 164 -9.84 -6.45 -11.63
CA GLU A 164 -8.54 -5.77 -11.50
C GLU A 164 -7.64 -5.90 -12.75
N LEU A 165 -7.69 -7.04 -13.43
CA LEU A 165 -6.88 -7.35 -14.61
C LEU A 165 -7.59 -7.03 -15.94
N SER A 166 -8.76 -6.38 -15.90
CA SER A 166 -9.53 -6.07 -17.10
C SER A 166 -8.98 -4.82 -17.83
N PRO A 167 -9.20 -4.67 -19.16
CA PRO A 167 -8.80 -3.47 -19.89
C PRO A 167 -9.35 -2.15 -19.29
N PRO A 168 -10.61 -2.07 -18.83
CA PRO A 168 -11.09 -0.88 -18.12
C PRO A 168 -10.31 -0.57 -16.83
N ALA A 169 -9.90 -1.58 -16.07
CA ALA A 169 -9.10 -1.36 -14.87
C ALA A 169 -7.71 -0.79 -15.20
N MET A 170 -7.09 -1.24 -16.30
CA MET A 170 -5.83 -0.68 -16.77
C MET A 170 -5.97 0.80 -17.15
N GLN A 171 -7.09 1.19 -17.76
CA GLN A 171 -7.37 2.60 -18.09
C GLN A 171 -7.49 3.46 -16.82
N ILE A 172 -8.19 2.96 -15.80
CA ILE A 172 -8.31 3.68 -14.52
C ILE A 172 -6.92 3.85 -13.87
N ARG A 173 -6.09 2.79 -13.86
CA ARG A 173 -4.72 2.88 -13.32
C ARG A 173 -3.85 3.85 -14.12
N ALA A 174 -3.95 3.83 -15.44
CA ALA A 174 -3.20 4.74 -16.31
C ALA A 174 -3.58 6.21 -16.06
N ALA A 175 -4.87 6.50 -15.84
CA ALA A 175 -5.34 7.82 -15.44
C ALA A 175 -4.80 8.23 -14.07
N ALA A 176 -4.78 7.30 -13.10
CA ALA A 176 -4.21 7.54 -11.77
C ALA A 176 -2.71 7.86 -11.82
N SER A 177 -1.96 7.26 -12.74
CA SER A 177 -0.51 7.45 -12.91
C SER A 177 -0.12 8.66 -13.77
N GLN A 178 -1.06 9.55 -14.12
CA GLN A 178 -0.72 10.76 -14.87
C GLN A 178 0.40 11.55 -14.18
N PRO A 179 1.40 12.05 -14.93
CA PRO A 179 2.51 12.77 -14.35
C PRO A 179 2.06 14.05 -13.63
N CYS A 180 2.90 14.50 -12.71
CA CYS A 180 2.80 15.80 -12.07
C CYS A 180 3.05 16.93 -13.08
N GLY A 181 2.77 18.18 -12.70
CA GLY A 181 2.93 19.33 -13.60
C GLY A 181 4.37 19.57 -14.08
N ASP A 182 5.35 18.98 -13.39
CA ASP A 182 6.77 18.97 -13.71
C ASP A 182 7.23 17.70 -14.46
N GLU A 183 6.28 16.92 -14.99
CA GLU A 183 6.48 15.61 -15.64
C GLU A 183 6.97 14.48 -14.73
N SER A 184 7.18 14.75 -13.43
CA SER A 184 7.56 13.73 -12.45
C SER A 184 6.45 12.69 -12.27
N PRO A 185 6.75 11.41 -12.04
CA PRO A 185 5.72 10.43 -11.70
C PRO A 185 5.14 10.74 -10.32
N PRO A 186 3.81 10.64 -10.14
CA PRO A 186 3.20 10.83 -8.83
C PRO A 186 3.62 9.70 -7.88
N LYS A 187 3.77 10.02 -6.59
CA LYS A 187 4.16 9.04 -5.57
C LYS A 187 2.92 8.38 -4.99
N LEU A 188 2.87 7.05 -4.97
CA LEU A 188 1.89 6.31 -4.18
C LEU A 188 2.19 6.52 -2.69
N THR A 189 1.17 6.87 -1.91
CA THR A 189 1.33 7.22 -0.50
C THR A 189 0.75 6.15 0.41
N ARG A 190 1.28 6.12 1.64
CA ARG A 190 0.71 5.38 2.78
C ARG A 190 0.59 6.34 3.97
N PRO A 191 -0.35 6.11 4.89
CA PRO A 191 -0.40 6.85 6.14
C PRO A 191 0.93 6.70 6.90
N SER A 192 1.52 7.83 7.29
CA SER A 192 2.64 7.90 8.25
C SER A 192 2.11 7.87 9.68
#